data_AF-A0A386URC9-F1
#
_entry.id   AF-A0A386URC9-F1
#
_cell.length_a   1.000
_cell.length_b   1.000
_cell.length_c   1.000
_cell.angle_alpha   90.00
_cell.angle_beta   90.00
_cell.angle_gamma   90.00
#
_symmetry.space_group_name_H-M   'P 1'
#
loop_
_entity.id
_entity.type
_entity.pdbx_description
1 polymer ?
#
loop_
_entity_poly.entity_id
_entity_poly.type
_entity_poly.pdbx_seq_one_letter_code
_entity_poly.pdbx_strand_id
1 'polypeptide(L)'
;MMSPSPAIEPIRVANRLLGRPAFEWSTSSIDGRASIASNGLPLAAERIEDVISRTDAMILCGGTRLPIRSLVASGALVAAGSDWPAGQPTADPWIGIEGMVTRRNPLGVVPGELGPQEKIGLDEALRIYTLNGAKAMGISDETRSLEAGKSADFIVIDQNLFEVPVERIHKTRVLNTWFRGEPVFESVKLNRR
;
A
#
# COMPACT_ATOMS: atom_id res chain seq x y z
N MET A 1 -7.04 0.21 -6.41
CA MET A 1 -7.77 1.50 -6.43
C MET A 1 -8.08 1.80 -4.97
N MET A 2 -9.03 2.62 -4.54
CA MET A 2 -9.68 2.45 -3.23
C MET A 2 -11.01 3.16 -3.38
N SER A 3 -12.12 2.50 -3.04
CA SER A 3 -13.40 3.20 -3.01
C SER A 3 -13.34 4.27 -1.90
N PRO A 4 -13.86 5.49 -2.11
CA PRO A 4 -13.92 6.51 -1.05
C PRO A 4 -14.70 6.03 0.19
N SER A 5 -15.70 5.15 -0.01
CA SER A 5 -16.56 4.65 1.06
C SER A 5 -15.81 3.86 2.14
N PRO A 6 -15.01 2.80 1.85
CA PRO A 6 -14.23 2.10 2.87
C PRO A 6 -13.14 2.97 3.53
N ALA A 7 -12.69 4.05 2.89
CA ALA A 7 -11.75 4.99 3.51
C ALA A 7 -12.46 5.90 4.54
N ILE A 8 -13.64 6.42 4.19
CA ILE A 8 -14.35 7.43 4.99
C ILE A 8 -15.26 6.77 6.06
N GLU A 9 -15.85 5.62 5.76
CA GLU A 9 -16.86 5.01 6.64
C GLU A 9 -16.34 4.64 8.02
N PRO A 10 -15.16 4.01 8.19
CA PRO A 10 -14.64 3.71 9.51
C PRO A 10 -14.42 4.97 10.35
N ILE A 11 -13.95 6.04 9.72
CA ILE A 11 -13.68 7.34 10.34
C ILE A 11 -14.99 8.00 10.79
N ARG A 12 -16.01 7.96 9.93
CA ARG A 12 -17.35 8.46 10.24
C ARG A 12 -18.00 7.68 11.38
N VAL A 13 -17.86 6.36 11.39
CA VAL A 13 -18.33 5.49 12.47
C VAL A 13 -17.59 5.79 13.77
N ALA A 14 -16.27 5.99 13.73
CA ALA A 14 -15.47 6.36 14.89
C ALA A 14 -15.95 7.67 15.52
N ASN A 15 -16.17 8.73 14.73
CA ASN A 15 -16.75 9.97 15.23
C ASN A 15 -18.10 9.76 15.92
N ARG A 16 -18.96 8.91 15.35
CA ARG A 16 -20.27 8.58 15.94
C ARG A 16 -20.13 7.82 17.26
N LEU A 17 -19.25 6.83 17.33
CA LEU A 17 -19.01 6.04 18.55
C LEU A 17 -18.38 6.87 19.67
N LEU A 18 -17.52 7.85 19.31
CA LEU A 18 -16.86 8.74 20.27
C LEU A 18 -17.76 9.90 20.72
N GLY A 19 -18.88 10.16 20.05
CA GLY A 19 -19.78 11.27 20.38
C GLY A 19 -19.16 12.67 20.16
N ARG A 20 -18.04 12.76 19.45
CA ARG A 20 -17.32 14.01 19.14
C ARG A 20 -16.65 13.92 17.77
N PRO A 21 -16.40 15.04 17.08
CA PRO A 21 -15.53 15.04 15.91
C PRO A 21 -14.10 14.71 16.37
N ALA A 22 -13.66 13.49 16.08
CA ALA A 22 -12.28 13.05 16.28
C ALA A 22 -11.47 13.12 14.98
N PHE A 23 -12.15 13.05 13.84
CA PHE A 23 -11.56 13.09 12.52
C PHE A 23 -12.39 13.98 11.58
N GLU A 24 -11.70 14.66 10.69
CA GLU A 24 -12.29 15.40 9.58
C GLU A 24 -11.70 14.90 8.26
N TRP A 25 -12.45 15.02 7.18
CA TRP A 25 -11.99 14.60 5.86
C TRP A 25 -12.52 15.55 4.79
N SER A 26 -11.69 15.77 3.78
CA SER A 26 -12.05 16.52 2.57
C SER A 26 -11.58 15.76 1.35
N THR A 27 -12.40 15.73 0.31
CA THR A 27 -11.96 15.35 -1.03
C THR A 27 -11.28 16.55 -1.67
N SER A 28 -10.12 16.33 -2.29
CA SER A 28 -9.37 17.41 -2.94
C SER A 28 -8.91 17.02 -4.34
N SER A 29 -8.72 18.03 -5.18
CA SER A 29 -8.14 17.91 -6.51
C SER A 29 -7.13 19.03 -6.73
N ILE A 30 -6.24 18.86 -7.71
CA ILE A 30 -5.18 19.83 -7.99
C ILE A 30 -5.75 21.22 -8.29
N ASP A 31 -6.86 21.28 -9.03
CA ASP A 31 -7.49 22.53 -9.47
C ASP A 31 -8.81 22.85 -8.73
N GLY A 32 -9.19 22.06 -7.73
CA GLY A 32 -10.45 22.19 -7.00
C GLY A 32 -11.68 21.81 -7.82
N ARG A 33 -11.51 21.25 -9.02
CA ARG A 33 -12.65 20.74 -9.80
C ARG A 33 -13.10 19.40 -9.26
N ALA A 34 -14.40 19.15 -9.37
CA ALA A 34 -14.99 17.89 -8.97
C ALA A 34 -14.33 16.71 -9.70
N SER A 35 -13.98 15.67 -8.95
CA SER A 35 -13.50 14.41 -9.52
C SER A 35 -14.71 13.54 -9.90
N ILE A 36 -14.66 12.89 -11.07
CA ILE A 36 -15.76 12.02 -11.50
C ILE A 36 -15.49 10.60 -11.01
N ALA A 37 -16.41 10.07 -10.21
CA ALA A 37 -16.39 8.69 -9.77
C ALA A 37 -16.67 7.73 -10.94
N SER A 38 -16.30 6.46 -10.79
CA SER A 38 -16.48 5.45 -11.85
C SER A 38 -17.94 5.20 -12.26
N ASN A 39 -18.91 5.57 -11.41
CA ASN A 39 -20.33 5.52 -11.70
C ASN A 39 -20.89 6.83 -12.31
N GLY A 40 -20.02 7.78 -12.66
CA GLY A 40 -20.39 9.06 -13.26
C GLY A 40 -20.81 10.15 -12.27
N LEU A 41 -20.85 9.86 -10.97
CA LEU A 41 -21.20 10.89 -9.97
C LEU A 41 -20.03 11.86 -9.75
N PRO A 42 -20.28 13.18 -9.76
CA PRO A 42 -19.27 14.15 -9.36
C PRO A 42 -19.06 14.12 -7.85
N LEU A 43 -17.81 14.03 -7.44
CA LEU A 43 -17.37 14.23 -6.07
C LEU A 43 -16.85 15.66 -5.96
N ALA A 44 -17.54 16.49 -5.17
CA ALA A 44 -17.06 17.84 -4.86
C ALA A 44 -15.63 17.76 -4.31
N ALA A 45 -14.79 18.73 -4.68
CA ALA A 45 -13.40 18.74 -4.26
C ALA A 45 -12.97 20.15 -3.89
N GLU A 46 -12.15 20.26 -2.86
CA GLU A 46 -11.41 21.48 -2.55
C GLU A 46 -10.08 21.50 -3.32
N ARG A 47 -9.48 22.68 -3.49
CA ARG A 47 -8.12 22.74 -4.05
C ARG A 47 -7.14 22.14 -3.06
N ILE A 48 -6.19 21.37 -3.57
CA ILE A 48 -5.20 20.70 -2.73
C ILE A 48 -4.38 21.70 -1.90
N GLU A 49 -4.09 22.88 -2.44
CA GLU A 49 -3.33 23.92 -1.71
C GLU A 49 -4.07 24.44 -0.48
N ASP A 50 -5.41 24.41 -0.49
CA ASP A 50 -6.23 24.91 0.60
C ASP A 50 -6.30 23.89 1.76
N VAL A 51 -6.09 22.60 1.48
CA VAL A 51 -6.29 21.51 2.45
C VAL A 51 -4.99 20.85 2.92
N ILE A 52 -3.94 20.87 2.11
CA ILE A 52 -2.72 20.09 2.37
C ILE A 52 -2.01 20.51 3.66
N SER A 53 -2.04 21.81 4.00
CA SER A 53 -1.39 22.34 5.21
C SER A 53 -2.03 21.89 6.52
N ARG A 54 -3.29 21.43 6.47
CA ARG A 54 -4.05 20.94 7.64
C ARG A 54 -4.28 19.43 7.61
N THR A 55 -3.63 18.71 6.69
CA THR A 55 -3.85 17.28 6.48
C THR A 55 -2.80 16.46 7.22
N ASP A 56 -3.24 15.67 8.21
CA ASP A 56 -2.36 14.74 8.92
C ASP A 56 -2.05 13.48 8.09
N ALA A 57 -3.00 13.04 7.27
CA ALA A 57 -2.86 11.87 6.41
C ALA A 57 -3.58 12.06 5.08
N MET A 58 -2.91 11.72 3.98
CA MET A 58 -3.46 11.80 2.63
C MET A 58 -3.62 10.40 2.03
N ILE A 59 -4.85 10.07 1.64
CA ILE A 59 -5.15 8.85 0.89
C ILE A 59 -5.17 9.20 -0.59
N LEU A 60 -4.10 8.84 -1.31
CA LEU A 60 -4.01 9.07 -2.74
C LEU A 60 -4.64 7.90 -3.51
N CYS A 61 -5.88 8.07 -3.95
CA CYS A 61 -6.51 7.16 -4.91
C CYS A 61 -6.12 7.56 -6.33
N GLY A 62 -4.99 7.05 -6.81
CA GLY A 62 -4.46 7.36 -8.14
C GLY A 62 -4.52 6.17 -9.09
N GLY A 63 -4.80 6.44 -10.36
CA GLY A 63 -4.66 5.48 -11.45
C GLY A 63 -3.19 5.29 -11.86
N THR A 64 -2.94 5.22 -13.16
CA THR A 64 -1.64 4.84 -13.76
C THR A 64 -0.45 5.80 -13.50
N ARG A 65 -0.62 6.90 -12.77
CA ARG A 65 0.41 7.96 -12.61
C ARG A 65 0.76 8.30 -11.15
N LEU A 66 0.66 7.34 -10.24
CA LEU A 66 1.07 7.54 -8.84
C LEU A 66 2.56 7.98 -8.75
N PRO A 67 2.86 9.17 -8.20
CA PRO A 67 4.21 9.73 -8.14
C PRO A 67 4.96 9.22 -6.90
N ILE A 68 5.17 7.91 -6.82
CA ILE A 68 5.66 7.23 -5.62
C ILE A 68 7.06 7.73 -5.22
N ARG A 69 7.98 7.85 -6.19
CA ARG A 69 9.34 8.32 -5.90
C ARG A 69 9.32 9.75 -5.41
N SER A 70 8.54 10.62 -6.04
CA SER A 70 8.41 12.01 -5.62
C SER A 70 7.84 12.13 -4.21
N LEU A 71 6.89 11.28 -3.82
CA LEU A 71 6.35 11.21 -2.46
C LEU A 71 7.38 10.71 -1.44
N VAL A 72 8.15 9.67 -1.78
CA VAL A 72 9.22 9.19 -0.89
C VAL A 72 10.29 10.27 -0.73
N ALA A 73 10.67 10.94 -1.82
CA ALA A 73 11.67 12.01 -1.83
C ALA A 73 11.26 13.26 -1.05
N SER A 74 9.95 13.53 -0.92
CA SER A 74 9.45 14.65 -0.10
C SER A 74 9.53 14.37 1.41
N GLY A 75 9.87 13.14 1.81
CA GLY A 75 9.89 12.70 3.21
C GLY A 75 8.52 12.23 3.71
N ALA A 76 7.52 12.10 2.83
CA ALA A 76 6.23 11.56 3.21
C ALA A 76 6.34 10.07 3.63
N LEU A 77 5.55 9.69 4.64
CA LEU A 77 5.39 8.29 5.01
C LEU A 77 4.47 7.60 4.00
N VAL A 78 5.04 6.88 3.03
CA VAL A 78 4.28 6.19 1.98
C VAL A 78 3.99 4.74 2.38
N ALA A 79 2.72 4.37 2.45
CA ALA A 79 2.27 2.99 2.61
C ALA A 79 1.39 2.56 1.42
N ALA A 80 1.40 1.28 1.08
CA ALA A 80 0.61 0.75 -0.03
C ALA A 80 -0.46 -0.23 0.43
N GLY A 81 -1.55 -0.29 -0.34
CA GLY A 81 -2.61 -1.27 -0.22
C GLY A 81 -3.02 -1.79 -1.60
N SER A 82 -3.47 -3.04 -1.68
CA SER A 82 -3.90 -3.66 -2.94
C SER A 82 -5.29 -3.22 -3.37
N ASP A 83 -6.15 -2.85 -2.41
CA ASP A 83 -7.59 -2.67 -2.62
C ASP A 83 -8.26 -3.91 -3.22
N TRP A 84 -7.74 -5.08 -2.87
CA TRP A 84 -8.40 -6.34 -3.11
C TRP A 84 -9.59 -6.51 -2.13
N PRO A 85 -10.73 -7.06 -2.55
CA PRO A 85 -11.05 -7.51 -3.92
C PRO A 85 -11.70 -6.44 -4.81
N ALA A 86 -11.81 -5.19 -4.34
CA ALA A 86 -12.58 -4.13 -5.00
C ALA A 86 -11.94 -3.63 -6.32
N GLY A 87 -10.63 -3.49 -6.36
CA GLY A 87 -9.90 -2.90 -7.48
C GLY A 87 -8.77 -3.74 -8.04
N GLN A 88 -8.48 -4.92 -7.47
CA GLN A 88 -7.46 -5.86 -7.95
C GLN A 88 -7.98 -7.30 -7.86
N PRO A 89 -7.58 -8.19 -8.79
CA PRO A 89 -8.01 -9.58 -8.79
C PRO A 89 -7.35 -10.43 -7.70
N THR A 90 -6.24 -9.96 -7.12
CA THR A 90 -5.47 -10.67 -6.09
C THR A 90 -4.96 -9.72 -5.02
N ALA A 91 -4.77 -10.24 -3.81
CA ALA A 91 -4.10 -9.57 -2.70
C ALA A 91 -2.57 -9.78 -2.70
N ASP A 92 -2.03 -10.48 -3.71
CA ASP A 92 -0.61 -10.78 -3.84
C ASP A 92 0.24 -9.50 -3.92
N PRO A 93 1.11 -9.21 -2.93
CA PRO A 93 1.90 -7.99 -2.90
C PRO A 93 3.03 -7.98 -3.93
N TRP A 94 3.47 -9.14 -4.43
CA TRP A 94 4.66 -9.23 -5.29
C TRP A 94 4.46 -8.51 -6.62
N ILE A 95 3.23 -8.53 -7.14
CA ILE A 95 2.85 -7.79 -8.35
C ILE A 95 2.97 -6.29 -8.11
N GLY A 96 2.52 -5.81 -6.94
CA GLY A 96 2.63 -4.40 -6.58
C GLY A 96 4.08 -3.96 -6.38
N ILE A 97 4.88 -4.78 -5.70
CA ILE A 97 6.32 -4.53 -5.46
C ILE A 97 7.06 -4.45 -6.80
N GLU A 98 6.92 -5.45 -7.67
CA GLU A 98 7.56 -5.42 -8.99
C GLU A 98 7.08 -4.22 -9.82
N GLY A 99 5.78 -3.91 -9.77
CA GLY A 99 5.21 -2.76 -10.45
C GLY A 99 5.79 -1.42 -9.97
N MET A 100 6.13 -1.28 -8.68
CA MET A 100 6.79 -0.07 -8.17
C MET A 100 8.23 0.08 -8.67
N VAL A 101 8.96 -1.04 -8.74
CA VAL A 101 10.37 -1.06 -9.15
C VAL A 101 10.51 -0.92 -10.67
N THR A 102 9.65 -1.56 -11.44
CA THR A 102 9.75 -1.60 -12.90
C THR A 102 8.89 -0.54 -13.58
N ARG A 103 7.83 -0.07 -12.92
CA ARG A 103 6.75 0.74 -13.51
C ARG A 103 6.05 0.07 -14.69
N ARG A 104 6.18 -1.24 -14.84
CA ARG A 104 5.49 -2.08 -15.84
C ARG A 104 4.37 -2.87 -15.17
N ASN A 105 3.46 -3.43 -15.96
CA ASN A 105 2.51 -4.42 -15.46
C ASN A 105 3.18 -5.81 -15.45
N PRO A 106 3.46 -6.42 -14.28
CA PRO A 106 4.17 -7.70 -14.21
C PRO A 106 3.42 -8.86 -14.88
N LEU A 107 2.09 -8.76 -14.95
CA LEU A 107 1.23 -9.76 -15.59
C LEU A 107 1.18 -9.60 -17.12
N GLY A 108 1.82 -8.57 -17.69
CA GLY A 108 1.85 -8.30 -19.12
C GLY A 108 0.50 -7.87 -19.72
N VAL A 109 -0.53 -7.64 -18.90
CA VAL A 109 -1.89 -7.29 -19.36
C VAL A 109 -1.91 -5.89 -19.97
N VAL A 110 -1.10 -4.98 -19.44
CA VAL A 110 -0.98 -3.61 -19.93
C VAL A 110 0.46 -3.39 -20.40
N PRO A 111 0.69 -3.08 -21.69
CA PRO A 111 2.03 -2.88 -22.20
C PRO A 111 2.63 -1.54 -21.77
N GLY A 112 3.96 -1.46 -21.76
CA GLY A 112 4.71 -0.23 -21.54
C GLY A 112 5.07 0.06 -20.07
N GLU A 113 5.61 1.25 -19.86
CA GLU A 113 6.00 1.77 -18.54
C GLU A 113 5.17 3.01 -18.17
N LEU A 114 4.75 3.07 -16.91
CA LEU A 114 3.88 4.10 -16.37
C LEU A 114 4.63 5.02 -15.42
N GLY A 115 4.99 6.20 -15.91
CA GLY A 115 5.83 7.16 -15.17
C GLY A 115 7.20 6.56 -14.82
N PRO A 116 8.07 6.26 -15.82
CA PRO A 116 9.37 5.65 -15.58
C PRO A 116 10.26 6.40 -14.58
N GLN A 117 10.09 7.71 -14.47
CA GLN A 117 10.81 8.57 -13.53
C GLN A 117 10.42 8.31 -12.06
N GLU A 118 9.27 7.69 -11.82
CA GLU A 118 8.71 7.38 -10.50
C GLU A 118 9.10 5.97 -9.99
N LYS A 119 10.08 5.32 -10.63
CA LYS A 119 10.69 4.08 -10.13
C LYS A 119 11.30 4.30 -8.74
N ILE A 120 11.13 3.33 -7.87
CA ILE A 120 11.78 3.26 -6.55
C ILE A 120 12.63 2.00 -6.43
N GLY A 121 13.53 1.98 -5.47
CA GLY A 121 14.33 0.80 -5.14
C GLY A 121 13.48 -0.35 -4.58
N LEU A 122 13.99 -1.57 -4.66
CA LEU A 122 13.34 -2.74 -4.07
C LEU A 122 13.23 -2.61 -2.55
N ASP A 123 14.25 -2.07 -1.88
CA ASP A 123 14.24 -1.82 -0.44
C ASP A 123 13.14 -0.82 -0.05
N GLU A 124 12.96 0.25 -0.82
CA GLU A 124 11.89 1.23 -0.63
C GLU A 124 10.52 0.57 -0.82
N ALA A 125 10.35 -0.23 -1.88
CA ALA A 125 9.10 -0.95 -2.15
C ALA A 125 8.75 -1.93 -1.01
N LEU A 126 9.73 -2.68 -0.49
CA LEU A 126 9.53 -3.58 0.65
C LEU A 126 9.15 -2.81 1.91
N ARG A 127 9.79 -1.65 2.18
CA ARG A 127 9.44 -0.78 3.33
C ARG A 127 8.01 -0.26 3.21
N ILE A 128 7.58 0.14 2.02
CA ILE A 128 6.21 0.62 1.75
C ILE A 128 5.17 -0.46 2.09
N TYR A 129 5.45 -1.73 1.80
CA TYR A 129 4.56 -2.86 2.09
C TYR A 129 4.67 -3.43 3.50
N THR A 130 5.70 -3.05 4.28
CA THR A 130 5.96 -3.61 5.62
C THR A 130 5.98 -2.51 6.67
N LEU A 131 7.17 -1.96 6.96
CA LEU A 131 7.43 -0.97 8.01
C LEU A 131 6.52 0.25 7.92
N ASN A 132 6.32 0.80 6.73
CA ASN A 132 5.56 2.05 6.59
C ASN A 132 4.08 1.85 6.91
N GLY A 133 3.51 0.68 6.59
CA GLY A 133 2.15 0.35 6.99
C GLY A 133 1.99 0.21 8.52
N ALA A 134 3.02 -0.26 9.24
CA ALA A 134 2.98 -0.30 10.70
C ALA A 134 3.12 1.10 11.32
N LYS A 135 3.99 1.95 10.74
CA LYS A 135 4.14 3.35 11.13
C LYS A 135 2.86 4.13 10.93
N ALA A 136 2.22 3.99 9.76
CA ALA A 136 0.99 4.68 9.43
C ALA A 136 -0.18 4.31 10.37
N MET A 137 -0.15 3.11 10.94
CA MET A 137 -1.15 2.66 11.91
C MET A 137 -0.74 2.84 13.38
N GLY A 138 0.46 3.35 13.66
CA GLY A 138 0.95 3.52 15.03
C GLY A 138 1.29 2.22 15.77
N ILE A 139 1.51 1.10 15.06
CA ILE A 139 1.79 -0.24 15.64
C ILE A 139 3.22 -0.73 15.35
N SER A 140 4.16 0.20 15.15
CA SER A 140 5.55 -0.15 14.75
C SER A 140 6.33 -0.89 15.82
N ASP A 141 5.96 -0.71 17.08
CA ASP A 141 6.59 -1.39 18.22
C ASP A 141 6.08 -2.83 18.38
N GLU A 142 5.01 -3.21 17.67
CA GLU A 142 4.36 -4.51 17.81
C GLU A 142 4.72 -5.50 16.68
N THR A 143 4.85 -5.05 15.42
CA THR A 143 4.93 -5.95 14.26
C THR A 143 5.62 -5.32 13.03
N ARG A 144 5.72 -6.10 11.94
CA ARG A 144 6.25 -5.77 10.61
C ARG A 144 7.74 -5.44 10.51
N SER A 145 8.52 -5.81 11.52
CA SER A 145 9.97 -6.01 11.41
C SER A 145 10.44 -7.21 12.22
N LEU A 146 11.57 -7.79 11.80
CA LEU A 146 12.19 -8.93 12.47
C LEU A 146 13.15 -8.43 13.54
N GLU A 147 12.59 -8.03 14.68
CA GLU A 147 13.33 -7.52 15.84
C GLU A 147 12.87 -8.23 17.11
N ALA A 148 13.79 -8.47 18.05
CA ALA A 148 13.45 -9.09 19.32
C ALA A 148 12.45 -8.23 20.11
N GLY A 149 11.44 -8.87 20.71
CA GLY A 149 10.37 -8.20 21.44
C GLY A 149 9.11 -7.90 20.61
N LYS A 150 9.17 -8.01 19.28
CA LYS A 150 8.00 -7.87 18.40
C LYS A 150 7.29 -9.19 18.14
N SER A 151 6.07 -9.11 17.65
CA SER A 151 5.30 -10.26 17.15
C SER A 151 6.07 -10.98 16.04
N ALA A 152 6.19 -12.30 16.16
CA ALA A 152 6.84 -13.15 15.17
C ALA A 152 5.91 -13.42 13.98
N ASP A 153 5.66 -12.37 13.20
CA ASP A 153 4.88 -12.38 11.96
C ASP A 153 5.82 -12.32 10.75
N PHE A 154 6.02 -13.46 10.08
CA PHE A 154 6.95 -13.53 8.96
C PHE A 154 6.56 -14.58 7.92
N ILE A 155 7.14 -14.42 6.73
CA ILE A 155 7.02 -15.38 5.64
C ILE A 155 8.39 -15.90 5.25
N VAL A 156 8.43 -17.15 4.79
CA VAL A 156 9.58 -17.73 4.11
C VAL A 156 9.24 -17.78 2.63
N ILE A 157 10.15 -17.35 1.77
CA ILE A 157 9.94 -17.28 0.32
C ILE A 157 10.94 -18.15 -0.44
N ASP A 158 10.61 -18.53 -1.68
CA ASP A 158 11.38 -19.47 -2.50
C ASP A 158 12.59 -18.86 -3.24
N GLN A 159 12.77 -17.54 -3.17
CA GLN A 159 13.87 -16.84 -3.82
C GLN A 159 14.35 -15.62 -3.04
N ASN A 160 15.64 -15.29 -3.17
CA ASN A 160 16.18 -14.02 -2.68
C ASN A 160 15.85 -12.90 -3.66
N LEU A 161 15.02 -11.95 -3.24
CA LEU A 161 14.55 -10.85 -4.08
C LEU A 161 15.67 -9.91 -4.56
N PHE A 162 16.79 -9.86 -3.85
CA PHE A 162 17.94 -9.01 -4.20
C PHE A 162 18.91 -9.65 -5.20
N GLU A 163 18.74 -10.94 -5.50
CA GLU A 163 19.64 -11.70 -6.39
C GLU A 163 18.98 -12.12 -7.71
N VAL A 164 17.66 -11.95 -7.83
CA VAL A 164 16.91 -12.27 -9.04
C VAL A 164 16.65 -11.01 -9.88
N PRO A 165 16.50 -11.14 -11.22
CA PRO A 165 15.98 -10.06 -12.05
C PRO A 165 14.66 -9.52 -11.50
N VAL A 166 14.48 -8.19 -11.56
CA VAL A 166 13.30 -7.53 -10.99
C VAL A 166 11.99 -8.03 -11.62
N GLU A 167 12.02 -8.46 -12.87
CA GLU A 167 10.89 -9.04 -13.62
C GLU A 167 10.48 -10.45 -13.13
N ARG A 168 11.18 -10.99 -12.13
CA ARG A 168 10.85 -12.26 -11.48
C ARG A 168 10.25 -12.09 -10.09
N ILE A 169 10.18 -10.87 -9.56
CA ILE A 169 9.68 -10.62 -8.21
C ILE A 169 8.22 -11.07 -8.08
N HIS A 170 7.36 -10.79 -9.06
CA HIS A 170 5.95 -11.20 -9.06
C HIS A 170 5.75 -12.73 -9.07
N LYS A 171 6.80 -13.52 -9.33
CA LYS A 171 6.76 -14.98 -9.32
C LYS A 171 7.13 -15.60 -7.97
N THR A 172 7.45 -14.76 -6.98
CA THR A 172 7.82 -15.20 -5.64
C THR A 172 6.71 -16.02 -5.02
N ARG A 173 7.06 -17.15 -4.43
CA ARG A 173 6.13 -18.02 -3.72
C ARG A 173 6.43 -17.99 -2.24
N VAL A 174 5.36 -17.88 -1.45
CA VAL A 174 5.43 -18.07 -0.01
C VAL A 174 5.50 -19.56 0.28
N LEU A 175 6.58 -19.99 0.92
CA LEU A 175 6.79 -21.36 1.38
C LEU A 175 6.07 -21.58 2.72
N ASN A 176 6.22 -20.64 3.65
CA ASN A 176 5.62 -20.71 4.97
C ASN A 176 5.14 -19.32 5.42
N THR A 177 4.08 -19.29 6.21
CA THR A 177 3.64 -18.10 6.93
C THR A 177 3.57 -18.43 8.41
N TRP A 178 4.17 -17.56 9.21
CA TRP A 178 4.15 -17.59 10.66
C TRP A 178 3.41 -16.36 11.15
N PHE A 179 2.49 -16.56 12.09
CA PHE A 179 1.72 -15.50 12.71
C PHE A 179 1.83 -15.66 14.22
N ARG A 180 2.35 -14.63 14.90
CA ARG A 180 2.61 -14.64 16.36
C ARG A 180 3.42 -15.86 16.82
N GLY A 181 4.36 -16.31 15.99
CA GLY A 181 5.22 -17.45 16.30
C GLY A 181 4.60 -18.82 16.00
N GLU A 182 3.38 -18.87 15.47
CA GLU A 182 2.72 -20.12 15.08
C GLU A 182 2.67 -20.28 13.56
N PRO A 183 2.96 -21.47 13.01
CA PRO A 183 2.84 -21.72 11.59
C PRO A 183 1.36 -21.76 11.18
N VAL A 184 0.95 -20.86 10.29
CA VAL A 184 -0.44 -20.76 9.79
C VAL A 184 -0.58 -21.18 8.33
N PHE A 185 0.53 -21.31 7.61
CA PHE A 185 0.57 -21.79 6.24
C PHE A 185 1.89 -22.51 5.95
N GLU A 186 1.81 -23.64 5.25
CA GLU A 186 2.96 -24.36 4.69
C GLU A 186 2.59 -24.89 3.29
N SER A 187 3.32 -24.47 2.26
CA SER A 187 3.25 -25.11 0.93
C SER A 187 4.25 -26.25 0.80
N VAL A 188 5.31 -26.25 1.61
CA VAL A 188 6.33 -27.30 1.73
C VAL A 188 6.68 -27.46 3.21
N LYS A 189 6.78 -28.71 3.70
CA LYS A 189 7.21 -28.97 5.09
C LYS A 189 8.67 -28.56 5.26
N LEU A 190 8.94 -27.61 6.16
CA LEU A 190 10.31 -27.32 6.57
C LEU A 190 10.80 -28.46 7.47
N ASN A 191 11.97 -29.03 7.17
CA ASN A 191 12.60 -29.99 8.06
C ASN A 191 12.98 -29.29 9.36
N ARG A 192 12.24 -29.58 10.44
CA ARG A 192 12.59 -29.16 11.79
C ARG A 192 13.89 -29.88 12.18
N ARG A 193 14.99 -29.13 12.33
CA ARG A 193 16.22 -29.62 12.96
C ARG A 193 16.15 -29.42 14.46
#